data_AF-A0A7J3M439-F1
#
_entry.id   AF-A0A7J3M439-F1
#
_cell.length_a   1.000
_cell.length_b   1.000
_cell.length_c   1.000
_cell.angle_alpha   90.00
_cell.angle_beta   90.00
_cell.angle_gamma   90.00
#
_symmetry.space_group_name_H-M   'P 1'
#
loop_
_entity.id
_entity.type
_entity.pdbx_description
1 polymer ?
#
loop_
_entity_poly.entity_id
_entity_poly.type
_entity_poly.pdbx_seq_one_letter_code
_entity_poly.pdbx_strand_id
1 'polypeptide(L)' 'MYFELWIDRSRSKEIIEKLRKVCEEVWEVYYNYDLIVKVKSDEVLKIDGVLFYKRHYRC' A
#
# COMPACT_ATOMS: atom_id res chain seq x y z
N MET A 1 -9.37 5.18 5.16
CA MET A 1 -8.42 4.82 6.24
C MET A 1 -7.03 4.74 5.65
N TYR A 2 -5.99 5.10 6.40
CA TYR A 2 -4.61 5.04 5.92
C TYR A 2 -3.91 3.76 6.40
N PHE A 3 -3.13 3.15 5.51
CA PHE A 3 -2.34 1.96 5.77
C PHE A 3 -0.90 2.13 5.30
N GLU A 4 0.03 1.65 6.11
CA GLU A 4 1.44 1.45 5.79
C GLU A 4 1.58 0.09 5.09
N LEU A 5 2.25 0.05 3.95
CA LEU A 5 2.45 -1.15 3.15
C LEU A 5 3.93 -1.47 2.98
N TRP A 6 4.21 -2.76 3.04
CA TRP A 6 5.45 -3.38 2.61
C TRP A 6 5.15 -4.24 1.40
N ILE A 7 5.90 -4.03 0.32
CA ILE A 7 5.66 -4.69 -0.96
C ILE A 7 6.90 -5.42 -1.44
N ASP A 8 6.71 -6.37 -2.33
CA ASP A 8 7.83 -6.98 -3.06
C ASP A 8 8.48 -5.94 -3.97
N ARG A 9 9.67 -5.48 -3.56
CA ARG A 9 10.43 -4.45 -4.27
C ARG A 9 10.84 -4.88 -5.68
N SER A 10 10.98 -6.18 -5.94
CA SER A 10 11.33 -6.69 -7.28
C SER A 10 10.24 -6.42 -8.32
N ARG A 11 8.99 -6.30 -7.85
CA ARG A 11 7.78 -6.01 -8.65
C ARG A 11 7.12 -4.69 -8.27
N SER A 12 7.86 -3.79 -7.60
CA SER A 12 7.33 -2.53 -7.05
C SER A 12 6.52 -1.70 -8.04
N LYS A 13 7.02 -1.51 -9.28
CA LYS A 13 6.30 -0.76 -10.33
C LYS A 13 4.92 -1.35 -10.63
N GLU A 14 4.85 -2.66 -10.85
CA GLU A 14 3.60 -3.38 -11.15
C GLU A 14 2.60 -3.25 -9.98
N ILE A 15 3.09 -3.41 -8.74
CA ILE A 15 2.27 -3.35 -7.53
C ILE A 15 1.72 -1.94 -7.32
N ILE A 16 2.55 -0.90 -7.48
CA ILE A 16 2.14 0.50 -7.35
C ILE A 16 1.08 0.85 -8.39
N GLU A 17 1.23 0.41 -9.64
CA GLU A 17 0.22 0.62 -10.68
C GLU A 17 -1.12 -0.06 -10.33
N LYS A 18 -1.09 -1.28 -9.77
CA LYS A 18 -2.31 -1.95 -9.28
C LYS A 18 -2.94 -1.18 -8.11
N LEU A 19 -2.14 -0.77 -7.14
CA LEU A 19 -2.60 -0.04 -5.96
C LEU A 19 -3.23 1.31 -6.36
N ARG A 20 -2.66 2.05 -7.32
CA ARG A 20 -3.23 3.31 -7.83
C ARG A 20 -4.59 3.16 -8.51
N LYS A 21 -4.96 1.95 -8.97
CA LYS A 21 -6.28 1.67 -9.56
C LYS A 21 -7.36 1.37 -8.52
N VAL A 22 -6.97 0.89 -7.33
CA VAL A 22 -7.91 0.45 -6.30
C VAL A 22 -7.93 1.33 -5.05
N CYS A 23 -6.83 2.03 -4.76
CA CYS A 23 -6.69 2.93 -3.62
C CYS A 23 -7.06 4.36 -4.05
N GLU A 24 -7.60 5.13 -3.11
CA GLU A 24 -7.94 6.54 -3.35
C GLU A 24 -6.68 7.40 -3.44
N GLU A 25 -5.69 7.09 -2.63
CA GLU A 25 -4.39 7.77 -2.60
C GLU A 25 -3.28 6.73 -2.40
N VAL A 26 -2.15 6.91 -3.07
CA VAL A 26 -0.95 6.09 -2.92
C VAL A 26 0.26 7.01 -2.86
N TRP A 27 1.00 6.92 -1.77
CA TRP A 27 2.17 7.73 -1.48
C TRP A 27 3.38 6.83 -1.32
N GLU A 28 4.45 7.12 -2.05
CA GLU A 28 5.73 6.42 -1.95
C GLU A 28 6.57 7.03 -0.82
N VAL A 29 7.24 6.16 -0.06
CA VAL A 29 7.90 6.52 1.19
C VAL A 29 9.21 5.74 1.26
N TYR A 30 10.28 6.42 1.68
CA TYR A 30 11.65 5.88 1.63
C TYR A 30 12.18 5.43 3.01
N TYR A 31 11.28 5.18 3.96
CA TYR A 31 11.61 4.91 5.36
C TYR A 31 11.23 3.46 5.75
N ASN A 32 10.62 3.26 6.93
CA ASN A 32 10.35 1.95 7.52
C ASN A 32 9.32 1.10 6.75
N TYR A 33 8.57 1.69 5.82
CA TYR A 33 7.59 1.06 4.94
C TYR A 33 7.72 1.65 3.52
N ASP A 34 7.22 0.92 2.52
CA ASP A 34 7.40 1.26 1.11
C ASP A 34 6.31 2.22 0.59
N LEU A 35 5.08 2.10 1.11
CA LEU A 35 3.94 2.93 0.68
C LEU A 35 3.04 3.34 1.86
N ILE A 36 2.38 4.49 1.74
CA ILE A 36 1.15 4.82 2.46
C ILE A 36 0.00 4.84 1.47
N VAL A 37 -1.08 4.13 1.76
CA VAL A 37 -2.26 4.12 0.92
C VAL A 37 -3.51 4.50 1.69
N LYS A 38 -4.44 5.16 1.00
CA LYS A 38 -5.78 5.42 1.51
C LYS A 38 -6.78 4.50 0.84
N VAL A 39 -7.49 3.73 1.66
CA VAL A 39 -8.48 2.77 1.21
C VAL A 39 -9.78 2.88 2.01
N LYS A 40 -10.90 2.51 1.37
CA LYS A 40 -12.23 2.45 2.00
C LYS A 40 -12.41 1.18 2.84
N SER A 41 -11.81 0.07 2.41
CA SER A 41 -11.81 -1.24 3.08
C SER A 41 -10.41 -1.83 3.01
N ASP A 42 -9.96 -2.57 4.02
CA ASP A 42 -8.65 -3.22 4.05
C ASP A 42 -8.56 -4.42 3.08
N GLU A 43 -9.71 -4.97 2.66
CA GLU A 43 -9.76 -6.08 1.70
C GLU A 43 -9.09 -5.77 0.37
N VAL A 44 -9.08 -4.49 -0.05
CA VAL A 44 -8.45 -4.07 -1.30
C VAL A 44 -6.92 -4.15 -1.26
N LEU A 45 -6.33 -4.35 -0.09
CA LEU A 45 -4.89 -4.52 0.11
C LEU A 45 -4.42 -5.97 -0.06
N LYS A 46 -5.34 -6.93 -0.24
CA LYS A 46 -5.05 -8.35 -0.53
C LYS A 46 -4.63 -8.54 -2.00
N ILE A 47 -3.64 -7.79 -2.45
CA ILE A 47 -3.10 -7.82 -3.81
C ILE A 47 -1.81 -8.65 -3.80
N ASP A 48 -1.63 -9.45 -4.85
CA ASP A 48 -0.37 -10.16 -5.13
C ASP A 48 0.82 -9.18 -5.14
N GLY A 49 1.77 -9.40 -4.22
CA GLY A 49 2.94 -8.56 -4.01
C GLY A 49 2.88 -7.64 -2.79
N VAL A 50 1.74 -7.50 -2.11
CA VAL A 50 1.69 -6.88 -0.77
C VAL A 50 2.12 -7.93 0.26
N LEU A 51 3.28 -7.72 0.88
CA LEU A 51 3.86 -8.65 1.85
C LEU A 51 3.25 -8.47 3.24
N PHE A 52 3.06 -7.21 3.63
CA PHE A 52 2.51 -6.85 4.92
C PHE A 52 1.83 -5.49 4.83
N TYR A 53 0.76 -5.30 5.59
CA TYR A 53 0.13 -4.01 5.75
C TYR A 53 -0.25 -3.78 7.20
N LYS A 54 -0.21 -2.52 7.62
CA LYS A 54 -0.53 -2.10 8.97
C LYS A 54 -1.34 -0.83 8.92
N ARG A 55 -2.37 -0.71 9.76
CA ARG A 55 -3.14 0.53 9.85
C ARG A 55 -2.22 1.65 10.36
N HIS A 56 -2.19 2.76 9.63
CA HIS A 56 -1.37 3.91 10.00
C HIS A 56 -1.95 4.54 11.27
N TYR A 57 -1.17 4.57 12.34
CA TYR A 57 -1.59 5.11 13.64
C TYR A 57 -1.70 6.63 13.55
N ARG A 58 -2.94 7.15 13.46
CA ARG A 58 -3.41 8.55 13.67
C ARG A 58 -4.53 8.99 12.71
N CYS A 59 -5.16 8.07 11.97
CA CYS A 59 -6.31 8.39 11.09
C CYS A 59 -7.52 7.46 11.25
#